data_AF-A0A1Y3R1B3-F1
#
_entry.id   AF-A0A1Y3R1B3-F1
#
_cell.length_a   1.000
_cell.length_b   1.000
_cell.length_c   1.000
_cell.angle_alpha   90.00
_cell.angle_beta   90.00
_cell.angle_gamma   90.00
#
_symmetry.space_group_name_H-M   'P 1'
#
loop_
_entity.id
_entity.type
_entity.pdbx_description
1 polymer ?
#
loop_
_entity_poly.entity_id
_entity_poly.type
_entity_poly.pdbx_seq_one_letter_code
_entity_poly.pdbx_strand_id
1 'polypeptide(L)'
;MDEEFIRNRITELRLKKGISEYQLSLELGQNRGYIQAISSGRALPSMKQFLNICEYFEITPLQFFDATENTPQLVRKALDGIRTLSDDDLIILLGLIARLNQGK
;
A
#
# COMPACT_ATOMS: atom_id res chain seq x y z
N MET A 1 -9.43 -3.97 -3.07
CA MET A 1 -8.11 -4.60 -3.27
C MET A 1 -8.29 -6.09 -3.14
N ASP A 2 -7.66 -6.84 -4.02
CA ASP A 2 -7.78 -8.30 -4.14
C ASP A 2 -6.39 -8.97 -4.15
N GLU A 3 -6.36 -10.28 -4.33
CA GLU A 3 -5.13 -11.07 -4.37
C GLU A 3 -4.19 -10.63 -5.50
N GLU A 4 -4.75 -10.19 -6.62
CA GLU A 4 -4.01 -9.69 -7.77
C GLU A 4 -3.24 -8.40 -7.44
N PHE A 5 -3.87 -7.48 -6.70
CA PHE A 5 -3.18 -6.28 -6.22
C PHE A 5 -1.94 -6.62 -5.40
N ILE A 6 -2.04 -7.58 -4.44
CA ILE A 6 -0.93 -7.92 -3.55
C ILE A 6 0.27 -8.47 -4.33
N ARG A 7 0.05 -9.41 -5.25
CA ARG A 7 1.13 -9.99 -6.07
C ARG A 7 1.75 -8.95 -7.02
N ASN A 8 0.94 -8.08 -7.61
CA ASN A 8 1.42 -7.03 -8.50
C ASN A 8 2.26 -6.01 -7.73
N ARG A 9 1.82 -5.62 -6.54
CA ARG A 9 2.55 -4.69 -5.67
C ARG A 9 3.88 -5.25 -5.19
N ILE A 10 3.94 -6.52 -4.78
CA ILE A 10 5.21 -7.18 -4.42
C ILE A 10 6.17 -7.22 -5.62
N THR A 11 5.64 -7.49 -6.82
CA THR A 11 6.42 -7.50 -8.06
C THR A 11 6.95 -6.10 -8.39
N GLU A 12 6.12 -5.06 -8.27
CA GLU A 12 6.54 -3.68 -8.47
C GLU A 12 7.67 -3.28 -7.52
N LEU A 13 7.50 -3.55 -6.21
CA LEU A 13 8.50 -3.22 -5.19
C LEU A 13 9.83 -3.93 -5.43
N ARG A 14 9.81 -5.22 -5.80
CA ARG A 14 11.06 -5.96 -6.11
C ARG A 14 11.75 -5.38 -7.34
N LEU A 15 10.99 -4.99 -8.37
CA LEU A 15 11.54 -4.44 -9.61
C LEU A 15 12.12 -3.04 -9.38
N LYS A 16 11.45 -2.19 -8.58
CA LYS A 16 11.97 -0.88 -8.14
C LYS A 16 13.30 -1.03 -7.38
N LYS A 17 13.45 -2.10 -6.59
CA LYS A 17 14.71 -2.43 -5.87
C LYS A 17 15.74 -3.18 -6.74
N GLY A 18 15.37 -3.60 -7.97
CA GLY A 18 16.28 -4.26 -8.91
C GLY A 18 16.61 -5.72 -8.58
N ILE A 19 15.78 -6.42 -7.80
CA ILE A 19 16.07 -7.78 -7.31
C ILE A 19 15.17 -8.86 -7.94
N SER A 20 15.70 -10.07 -8.05
CA SER A 20 14.96 -11.24 -8.55
C SER A 20 13.98 -11.80 -7.51
N GLU A 21 12.99 -12.59 -7.95
CA GLU A 21 12.08 -13.32 -7.04
C GLU A 21 12.85 -14.29 -6.13
N TYR A 22 13.87 -14.94 -6.70
CA TYR A 22 14.76 -15.84 -5.97
C TYR A 22 15.49 -15.10 -4.85
N GLN A 23 16.11 -13.96 -5.18
CA GLN A 23 16.84 -13.14 -4.22
C GLN A 23 15.92 -12.64 -3.09
N LEU A 24 14.75 -12.08 -3.44
CA LEU A 24 13.79 -11.62 -2.42
C LEU A 24 13.33 -12.77 -1.51
N SER A 25 13.11 -13.97 -2.06
CA SER A 25 12.73 -15.13 -1.25
C SER A 25 13.79 -15.48 -0.21
N LEU A 26 15.08 -15.47 -0.59
CA LEU A 26 16.18 -15.76 0.32
C LEU A 26 16.37 -14.65 1.37
N GLU A 27 16.30 -13.39 0.98
CA GLU A 27 16.47 -12.25 1.89
C GLU A 27 15.32 -12.16 2.91
N LEU A 28 14.12 -12.64 2.58
CA LEU A 28 13.01 -12.82 3.53
C LEU A 28 13.14 -14.07 4.42
N GLY A 29 14.24 -14.82 4.31
CA GLY A 29 14.47 -16.07 5.04
C GLY A 29 13.51 -17.19 4.61
N GLN A 30 12.98 -17.14 3.39
CA GLN A 30 12.06 -18.14 2.83
C GLN A 30 12.77 -19.08 1.86
N ASN A 31 12.08 -20.16 1.48
CA ASN A 31 12.59 -21.06 0.45
C ASN A 31 12.64 -20.37 -0.93
N ARG A 32 13.49 -20.87 -1.82
CA ARG A 32 13.78 -20.29 -3.15
C ARG A 32 12.57 -19.98 -4.05
N GLY A 33 11.44 -20.65 -3.83
CA GLY A 33 10.24 -20.53 -4.68
C GLY A 33 9.13 -19.69 -4.05
N TYR A 34 9.35 -19.11 -2.87
CA TYR A 34 8.30 -18.44 -2.10
C TYR A 34 7.69 -17.25 -2.84
N ILE A 35 8.52 -16.28 -3.25
CA ILE A 35 8.03 -15.11 -3.99
C ILE A 35 7.51 -15.50 -5.36
N GLN A 36 8.11 -16.49 -6.03
CA GLN A 36 7.60 -16.99 -7.30
C GLN A 36 6.18 -17.56 -7.16
N ALA A 37 5.87 -18.28 -6.07
CA ALA A 37 4.53 -18.81 -5.82
C ALA A 37 3.50 -17.68 -5.63
N ILE A 38 3.89 -16.58 -4.98
CA ILE A 38 3.06 -15.39 -4.80
C ILE A 38 2.90 -14.63 -6.12
N SER A 39 4.00 -14.32 -6.80
CA SER A 39 3.99 -13.57 -8.06
C SER A 39 3.26 -14.32 -9.17
N SER A 40 3.24 -15.67 -9.13
CA SER A 40 2.45 -16.51 -10.06
C SER A 40 0.99 -16.69 -9.65
N GLY A 41 0.57 -16.22 -8.47
CA GLY A 41 -0.79 -16.37 -7.95
C GLY A 41 -1.14 -17.78 -7.47
N ARG A 42 -0.13 -18.62 -7.21
CA ARG A 42 -0.33 -19.97 -6.63
C ARG A 42 -0.48 -19.95 -5.12
N ALA A 43 -0.06 -18.85 -4.49
CA ALA A 43 -0.12 -18.66 -3.05
C ALA A 43 -0.29 -17.17 -2.72
N LEU A 44 -0.73 -16.91 -1.49
CA LEU A 44 -0.66 -15.60 -0.86
C LEU A 44 0.34 -15.63 0.30
N PRO A 45 0.97 -14.49 0.63
CA PRO A 45 1.69 -14.39 1.89
C PRO A 45 0.71 -14.55 3.06
N SER A 46 1.12 -15.29 4.10
CA SER A 46 0.41 -15.21 5.38
C SER A 46 0.54 -13.80 5.96
N MET A 47 -0.34 -13.41 6.89
CA MET A 47 -0.27 -12.07 7.49
C MET A 47 1.10 -11.77 8.12
N LYS A 48 1.73 -12.76 8.76
CA LYS A 48 3.08 -12.62 9.30
C LYS A 48 4.12 -12.33 8.21
N GLN A 49 4.04 -13.04 7.09
CA GLN A 49 4.97 -12.82 5.98
C GLN A 49 4.69 -11.53 5.23
N PHE A 50 3.42 -11.11 5.14
CA PHE A 50 3.07 -9.81 4.61
C PHE A 50 3.71 -8.67 5.42
N LEU A 51 3.68 -8.74 6.76
CA LEU A 51 4.37 -7.77 7.63
C LEU A 51 5.89 -7.81 7.42
N ASN A 52 6.48 -9.00 7.32
CA ASN A 52 7.90 -9.17 7.02
C ASN A 52 8.29 -8.55 5.66
N ILE A 53 7.44 -8.72 4.63
CA ILE A 53 7.61 -8.07 3.32
C ILE A 53 7.57 -6.55 3.46
N CYS A 54 6.61 -6.01 4.22
CA CYS A 54 6.51 -4.57 4.48
C CYS A 54 7.78 -4.03 5.16
N GLU A 55 8.26 -4.73 6.20
CA GLU A 55 9.48 -4.40 6.93
C GLU A 55 10.72 -4.43 6.02
N TYR A 56 10.86 -5.47 5.19
CA TYR A 56 11.95 -5.60 4.22
C TYR A 56 12.04 -4.43 3.22
N PHE A 57 10.88 -3.89 2.82
CA PHE A 57 10.79 -2.73 1.93
C PHE A 57 10.72 -1.39 2.67
N GLU A 58 10.84 -1.39 4.00
CA GLU A 58 10.76 -0.18 4.85
C GLU A 58 9.47 0.63 4.63
N ILE A 59 8.36 -0.05 4.39
CA ILE A 59 7.04 0.54 4.20
C ILE A 59 6.04 0.03 5.23
N THR A 60 5.07 0.86 5.57
CA THR A 60 3.93 0.43 6.38
C THR A 60 2.90 -0.34 5.53
N PRO A 61 2.05 -1.19 6.14
CA PRO A 61 0.91 -1.79 5.44
C PRO A 61 0.04 -0.75 4.73
N LEU A 62 -0.16 0.42 5.33
CA LEU A 62 -0.89 1.51 4.71
C LEU A 62 -0.21 1.94 3.40
N GLN A 63 1.10 2.16 3.38
CA GLN A 63 1.86 2.53 2.17
C GLN A 63 1.95 1.39 1.14
N PHE A 64 1.91 0.14 1.60
CA PHE A 64 1.83 -1.01 0.69
C PHE A 64 0.55 -0.95 -0.13
N PHE A 65 -0.59 -0.71 0.53
CA PHE A 65 -1.91 -0.64 -0.08
C PHE A 65 -2.22 0.71 -0.75
N ASP A 66 -1.64 1.80 -0.27
CA ASP A 66 -1.72 3.14 -0.85
C ASP A 66 -0.73 3.31 -2.02
N ALA A 67 -0.72 2.32 -2.93
CA ALA A 67 0.11 2.31 -4.14
C ALA A 67 -0.35 3.35 -5.18
N THR A 68 -1.40 4.11 -4.89
CA THR A 68 -1.73 5.32 -5.61
C THR A 68 -0.66 6.37 -5.32
N GLU A 69 0.49 6.26 -6.01
CA GLU A 69 1.51 7.31 -6.17
C GLU A 69 0.94 8.63 -6.75
N ASN A 70 -0.38 8.68 -7.00
CA ASN A 70 -1.13 9.82 -7.50
C ASN A 70 -1.94 10.57 -6.43
N THR A 71 -1.83 10.27 -5.13
CA THR A 71 -2.40 11.16 -4.11
C THR A 71 -1.59 12.45 -4.11
N PRO A 72 -2.11 13.58 -4.66
CA PRO A 72 -1.33 14.80 -4.79
C PRO A 72 -0.82 15.23 -3.41
N GLN A 73 0.38 15.82 -3.34
CA GLN A 73 0.93 16.32 -2.06
C GLN A 73 -0.07 17.18 -1.28
N LEU A 74 -0.93 17.91 -2.01
CA LEU A 74 -2.01 18.72 -1.44
C LEU A 74 -3.06 17.88 -0.70
N VAL A 75 -3.47 16.73 -1.26
CA VAL A 75 -4.44 15.83 -0.61
C VAL A 75 -3.83 15.21 0.64
N ARG A 76 -2.54 14.88 0.60
CA ARG A 76 -1.85 14.33 1.78
C ARG A 76 -1.75 15.36 2.91
N LYS A 77 -1.36 16.59 2.61
CA LYS A 77 -1.38 17.70 3.56
C LYS A 77 -2.79 17.98 4.11
N ALA A 78 -3.82 17.87 3.26
CA ALA A 78 -5.20 18.02 3.71
C ALA A 78 -5.58 16.90 4.69
N LEU A 79 -5.26 15.64 4.40
CA LEU A 79 -5.51 14.50 5.29
C LEU A 79 -4.78 14.65 6.64
N ASP A 80 -3.54 15.11 6.63
CA ASP A 80 -2.78 15.35 7.86
C ASP A 80 -3.43 16.43 8.74
N GLY A 81 -3.92 17.52 8.13
CA GLY A 81 -4.67 18.56 8.86
C GLY A 81 -6.02 18.06 9.38
N ILE A 82 -6.77 17.33 8.54
CA ILE A 82 -8.10 16.79 8.87
C ILE A 82 -8.04 15.87 10.10
N ARG A 83 -6.98 15.06 10.24
CA ARG A 83 -6.80 14.16 11.38
C ARG A 83 -6.70 14.86 12.74
N THR A 84 -6.44 16.16 12.76
CA THR A 84 -6.30 16.96 13.99
C THR A 84 -7.55 17.75 14.37
N LEU A 85 -8.58 17.72 13.53
CA LEU A 85 -9.80 18.50 13.69
C LEU A 85 -10.77 17.87 14.69
N SER A 86 -11.62 18.71 15.28
CA SER A 86 -12.76 18.27 16.08
C SER A 86 -13.88 17.74 15.21
N ASP A 87 -14.79 16.94 15.79
CA ASP A 87 -15.96 16.43 15.06
C ASP A 87 -16.82 17.56 14.47
N ASP A 88 -16.98 18.68 15.18
CA ASP A 88 -17.73 19.85 14.69
C ASP A 88 -17.08 20.46 13.44
N ASP A 89 -15.75 20.59 13.43
CA ASP A 89 -15.00 21.09 12.27
C ASP A 89 -15.06 20.10 11.09
N LEU A 90 -15.02 18.80 11.38
CA LEU A 90 -15.16 17.74 10.36
C LEU A 90 -16.54 17.78 9.70
N ILE A 91 -17.61 18.06 10.45
CA ILE A 91 -18.97 18.22 9.92
C ILE A 91 -19.04 19.39 8.93
N ILE A 92 -18.45 20.54 9.28
CA ILE A 92 -18.39 21.71 8.39
C ILE A 92 -17.63 21.36 7.11
N LEU A 93 -16.48 20.70 7.25
CA LEU A 93 -15.62 20.32 6.12
C LEU A 93 -16.32 19.30 5.20
N LEU A 94 -17.06 18.34 5.75
CA LEU A 94 -17.91 17.42 4.99
C LEU A 94 -18.98 18.16 4.19
N GLY A 95 -19.63 19.17 4.78
CA GLY A 95 -20.60 20.03 4.09
C GLY A 95 -19.99 20.76 2.89
N LEU A 96 -18.78 21.28 3.03
CA LEU A 96 -18.05 21.94 1.95
C LEU A 96 -17.69 20.96 0.83
N ILE A 97 -17.18 19.77 1.16
CA ILE A 97 -16.86 18.72 0.18
C ILE A 97 -18.12 18.30 -0.59
N ALA A 98 -19.23 18.07 0.11
CA ALA A 98 -20.50 17.69 -0.50
C ALA A 98 -20.97 18.76 -1.50
N ARG A 99 -20.91 20.04 -1.11
CA ARG A 99 -21.24 21.17 -2.00
C ARG A 99 -20.34 21.22 -3.24
N LEU A 100 -19.02 21.05 -3.08
CA LEU A 100 -18.07 21.10 -4.22
C LEU A 100 -18.29 19.94 -5.20
N ASN A 101 -18.71 18.77 -4.72
CA ASN A 101 -18.99 17.61 -5.56
C ASN A 101 -20.33 17.71 -6.31
N GLN A 102 -21.30 18.48 -5.82
CA GLN A 102 -22.56 18.75 -6.54
C GLN A 102 -22.38 19.66 -7.76
N GLY A 103 -21.28 20.41 -7.83
CA GLY A 103 -20.95 21.27 -8.96
C GLY A 103 -20.16 20.59 -10.08
N LYS A 104 -20.02 19.26 -10.03
CA LYS A 104 -19.40 18.43 -11.08
C LYS A 104 -20.44 17.72 -11.92
#